data_AF-A0A971YD53-F1
#
_entry.id   AF-A0A971YD53-F1
#
_cell.length_a   1.000
_cell.length_b   1.000
_cell.length_c   1.000
_cell.angle_alpha   90.00
_cell.angle_beta   90.00
_cell.angle_gamma   90.00
#
_symmetry.space_group_name_H-M   'P 1'
#
loop_
_entity.id
_entity.type
_entity.pdbx_description
1 polymer ?
#
loop_
_entity_poly.entity_id
_entity_poly.type
_entity_poly.pdbx_seq_one_letter_code
_entity_poly.pdbx_strand_id
1 'polypeptide(L)'
;GIDLDALRRKAASQGHDQALALSDAEALNLIFMDTISTQSTTTDLAGRGVGLAAVYHDTQKLGGQIRVSTKAGQGTTFHFILPHLEQGDQENERVSF
;
A
#
# COMPACT_ATOMS: atom_id res chain seq x y z
N GLY A 1 -9.92 -11.20 -1.13
CA GLY A 1 -8.65 -11.47 -0.43
C GLY A 1 -7.54 -11.57 -1.44
N ILE A 2 -6.33 -11.15 -1.08
CA ILE A 2 -5.15 -11.21 -1.93
C ILE A 2 -4.67 -12.66 -2.06
N ASP A 3 -4.47 -13.11 -3.29
CA ASP A 3 -3.79 -14.35 -3.64
C ASP A 3 -2.29 -14.08 -3.78
N LEU A 4 -1.50 -14.59 -2.84
CA LEU A 4 -0.05 -14.36 -2.80
C LEU A 4 0.67 -15.07 -3.94
N ASP A 5 0.18 -16.21 -4.41
CA ASP A 5 0.80 -16.95 -5.51
C ASP A 5 0.52 -16.28 -6.85
N ALA A 6 -0.68 -15.71 -7.02
CA ALA A 6 -0.96 -14.82 -8.16
C ALA A 6 -0.06 -13.57 -8.12
N LEU A 7 0.17 -13.00 -6.94
CA LEU A 7 1.01 -11.82 -6.74
C LEU A 7 2.49 -12.09 -7.07
N ARG A 8 3.05 -13.20 -6.57
CA ARG A 8 4.41 -13.65 -6.88
C ARG A 8 4.61 -13.87 -8.37
N ARG A 9 3.66 -14.56 -9.03
CA ARG A 9 3.70 -14.80 -10.48
C ARG A 9 3.61 -13.51 -11.28
N LYS A 10 2.77 -12.55 -10.84
CA LYS A 10 2.65 -11.25 -11.48
C LYS A 10 3.97 -10.46 -11.39
N ALA A 11 4.57 -10.42 -10.20
CA ALA A 11 5.86 -9.78 -9.97
C ALA A 11 6.98 -10.42 -10.82
N ALA A 12 7.05 -11.75 -10.86
CA ALA A 12 8.01 -12.48 -11.71
C ALA A 12 7.84 -12.12 -13.19
N SER A 13 6.59 -12.06 -13.69
CA SER A 13 6.32 -11.66 -15.08
C SER A 13 6.73 -10.22 -15.43
N GLN A 14 6.96 -9.37 -14.43
CA GLN A 14 7.39 -7.98 -14.58
C GLN A 14 8.90 -7.80 -14.33
N GLY A 15 9.67 -8.90 -14.24
CA GLY A 15 11.13 -8.87 -14.09
C GLY A 15 11.63 -9.05 -12.66
N HIS A 16 10.75 -9.36 -11.70
CA HIS A 16 11.13 -9.72 -10.34
C HIS A 16 11.19 -11.24 -10.16
N ASP A 17 12.10 -11.93 -10.84
CA ASP A 17 12.18 -13.40 -10.86
C ASP A 17 12.33 -14.03 -9.46
N GLN A 18 12.95 -13.30 -8.53
CA GLN A 18 13.10 -13.72 -7.12
C GLN A 18 11.76 -13.68 -6.35
N ALA A 19 10.72 -13.05 -6.89
CA ALA A 19 9.43 -12.92 -6.23
C ALA A 19 8.78 -14.28 -5.91
N LEU A 20 9.07 -15.32 -6.71
CA LEU A 20 8.58 -16.68 -6.49
C LEU A 20 9.12 -17.31 -5.20
N ALA A 21 10.28 -16.86 -4.72
CA ALA A 21 10.93 -17.39 -3.51
C ALA A 21 10.57 -16.59 -2.23
N LEU A 22 9.80 -15.51 -2.35
CA LEU A 22 9.44 -14.66 -1.22
C LEU A 22 8.52 -15.38 -0.25
N SER A 23 8.77 -15.20 1.05
CA SER A 23 7.82 -15.60 2.10
C SER A 23 6.48 -14.89 1.94
N ASP A 24 5.44 -15.37 2.62
CA ASP A 24 4.11 -14.76 2.53
C ASP A 24 4.11 -13.28 2.96
N ALA A 25 4.89 -12.95 3.99
CA ALA A 25 5.03 -11.58 4.48
C ALA A 25 5.72 -10.67 3.46
N GLU A 26 6.76 -11.16 2.78
CA GLU A 26 7.49 -10.41 1.76
C GLU A 26 6.68 -10.30 0.47
N ALA A 27 5.98 -11.36 0.07
CA ALA A 27 5.08 -11.35 -1.06
C ALA A 27 3.96 -10.32 -0.85
N LEU A 28 3.43 -10.21 0.37
CA LEU A 28 2.46 -9.18 0.74
C LEU A 28 2.97 -7.77 0.48
N ASN A 29 4.26 -7.49 0.66
CA ASN A 29 4.83 -6.17 0.39
C ASN A 29 4.80 -5.80 -1.10
N LEU A 30 4.71 -6.78 -2.00
CA LEU A 30 4.58 -6.54 -3.45
C LEU A 30 3.31 -5.75 -3.80
N ILE A 31 2.26 -5.77 -2.95
CA ILE A 31 1.04 -4.97 -3.19
C ILE A 31 1.27 -3.47 -3.07
N PHE A 32 2.36 -3.06 -2.42
CA PHE A 32 2.75 -1.66 -2.27
C PHE A 32 3.73 -1.22 -3.37
N MET A 33 4.23 -2.16 -4.18
CA MET A 33 5.06 -1.82 -5.32
C MET A 33 4.17 -1.24 -6.42
N ASP A 34 4.58 -0.06 -6.89
CA ASP A 34 3.92 0.62 -7.99
C ASP A 34 3.88 -0.34 -9.20
N THR A 35 2.71 -0.50 -9.82
CA THR A 35 2.39 -1.38 -10.98
C THR A 35 1.97 -2.84 -10.73
N ILE A 36 1.96 -3.37 -9.50
CA ILE A 36 1.49 -4.74 -9.24
C ILE A 36 0.04 -4.72 -8.74
N SER A 37 -0.91 -5.07 -9.62
CA SER A 37 -2.30 -5.37 -9.25
C SER A 37 -2.65 -6.80 -9.64
N THR A 38 -3.33 -7.51 -8.73
CA THR A 38 -3.84 -8.89 -8.93
C THR A 38 -5.31 -8.94 -9.33
N GLN A 39 -5.99 -7.79 -9.48
CA GLN A 39 -7.38 -7.75 -9.91
C GLN A 39 -7.51 -7.86 -11.43
N SER A 40 -8.24 -8.88 -11.89
CA SER A 40 -8.64 -9.07 -13.29
C SER A 40 -9.90 -8.29 -13.68
N THR A 41 -10.61 -7.70 -12.72
CA THR A 41 -11.90 -7.00 -12.95
C THR A 41 -11.84 -5.60 -12.37
N THR A 42 -11.85 -4.59 -13.24
CA THR A 42 -11.91 -3.18 -12.88
C THR A 42 -13.35 -2.84 -12.48
N THR A 43 -13.67 -2.90 -11.19
CA THR A 43 -14.84 -2.16 -10.67
C THR A 43 -14.48 -0.68 -10.64
N ASP A 44 -15.31 0.20 -11.19
CA ASP A 44 -15.08 1.65 -11.38
C ASP A 44 -14.59 2.43 -10.15
N LEU A 45 -14.66 1.84 -8.95
CA LEU A 45 -14.21 2.43 -7.68
C LEU A 45 -12.81 1.96 -7.22
N ALA A 46 -12.22 0.95 -7.84
CA ALA A 46 -10.94 0.33 -7.44
C ALA A 46 -9.88 0.49 -8.54
N GLY A 47 -9.45 1.72 -8.79
CA GLY A 47 -8.57 2.07 -9.90
C GLY A 47 -7.08 1.85 -9.65
N ARG A 48 -6.48 0.89 -10.37
CA ARG A 48 -5.07 0.81 -10.82
C ARG A 48 -3.94 0.44 -9.84
N GLY A 49 -4.18 0.14 -8.57
CA GLY A 49 -3.07 -0.19 -7.64
C GLY A 49 -2.19 1.00 -7.24
N VAL A 50 -2.30 2.14 -7.95
CA VAL A 50 -1.72 3.44 -7.59
C VAL A 50 -2.27 3.95 -6.26
N GLY A 51 -3.55 3.66 -5.96
CA GLY A 51 -4.20 4.14 -4.74
C GLY A 51 -3.55 3.61 -3.47
N LEU A 52 -3.18 2.32 -3.45
CA LEU A 52 -2.55 1.72 -2.27
C LEU A 52 -1.08 2.14 -2.13
N ALA A 53 -0.37 2.33 -3.25
CA ALA A 53 0.99 2.86 -3.25
C ALA A 53 1.02 4.32 -2.73
N ALA A 54 0.09 5.17 -3.15
CA ALA A 54 -0.04 6.54 -2.65
C ALA A 54 -0.37 6.58 -1.15
N VAL A 55 -1.34 5.78 -0.70
CA VAL A 55 -1.70 5.66 0.72
C VAL A 55 -0.52 5.14 1.55
N TYR A 56 0.24 4.17 1.03
CA TYR A 56 1.44 3.67 1.69
C TYR A 56 2.50 4.75 1.84
N HIS A 57 2.78 5.47 0.77
CA HIS A 57 3.75 6.56 0.75
C HIS A 57 3.37 7.70 1.70
N ASP A 58 2.10 8.11 1.70
CA ASP A 58 1.62 9.18 2.58
C ASP A 58 1.59 8.73 4.04
N THR A 59 1.22 7.48 4.32
CA THR A 59 1.32 6.91 5.67
C THR A 59 2.77 6.92 6.17
N GLN A 60 3.73 6.55 5.32
CA GLN A 60 5.15 6.60 5.67
C GLN A 60 5.67 8.02 5.88
N LYS A 61 5.26 8.99 5.04
CA LYS A 61 5.61 10.41 5.21
C LYS A 61 5.19 10.96 6.56
N LEU A 62 4.01 10.54 7.03
CA LEU A 62 3.51 10.93 8.34
C LEU A 62 4.25 10.21 9.49
N GLY A 63 5.16 9.27 9.21
CA GLY A 63 5.79 8.43 10.25
C GLY A 63 4.89 7.31 10.77
N GLY A 64 3.83 7.00 10.03
CA GLY A 64 2.90 5.93 10.34
C GLY A 64 3.35 4.55 9.87
N GLN A 65 2.53 3.55 10.16
CA GLN A 65 2.74 2.16 9.80
C GLN A 65 1.45 1.55 9.23
N ILE A 66 1.60 0.59 8.32
CA ILE A 66 0.49 -0.16 7.74
C ILE A 66 0.69 -1.64 8.05
N ARG A 67 -0.33 -2.28 8.59
CA ARG A 67 -0.39 -3.75 8.72
C ARG A 67 -1.48 -4.29 7.80
N VAL A 68 -1.20 -5.40 7.15
CA VAL A 68 -2.14 -6.05 6.24
C VAL A 68 -2.38 -7.46 6.69
N SER A 69 -3.65 -7.83 6.78
CA SER A 69 -4.09 -9.19 7.07
C SER A 69 -5.02 -9.62 5.95
N THR A 70 -4.64 -10.66 5.22
CA THR A 70 -5.37 -11.11 4.04
C THR A 70 -5.52 -12.61 4.05
N LYS A 71 -6.64 -13.08 3.52
CA LYS A 71 -6.84 -14.50 3.25
C LYS A 71 -7.57 -14.66 1.93
N ALA A 72 -7.01 -15.49 1.06
CA ALA A 72 -7.57 -15.77 -0.26
C ALA A 72 -9.03 -16.20 -0.12
N GLY A 73 -9.91 -15.64 -0.96
CA GLY A 73 -11.35 -15.90 -0.90
C GLY A 73 -12.12 -15.34 0.31
N GLN A 74 -11.45 -14.83 1.35
CA GLN A 74 -12.12 -14.35 2.59
C GLN A 74 -12.09 -12.83 2.75
N GLY A 75 -11.12 -12.16 2.11
CA GLY A 75 -11.02 -10.70 2.18
C GLY A 75 -9.62 -10.23 2.55
N THR A 76 -9.49 -8.93 2.70
CA THR A 76 -8.24 -8.26 3.08
C THR A 76 -8.58 -7.09 4.00
N THR A 77 -7.88 -7.01 5.12
CA THR A 77 -7.99 -5.96 6.12
C THR A 77 -6.68 -5.19 6.16
N PHE A 78 -6.78 -3.86 6.08
CA PHE A 78 -5.66 -2.93 6.23
C PHE A 78 -5.81 -2.18 7.55
N HIS A 79 -4.74 -2.12 8.33
CA HIS A 79 -4.71 -1.45 9.62
C HIS A 79 -3.65 -0.35 9.58
N PHE A 80 -4.11 0.89 9.67
CA PHE A 80 -3.26 2.09 9.60
C PHE A 80 -2.99 2.59 11.02
N ILE A 81 -1.71 2.80 11.34
CA ILE A 81 -1.26 3.40 12.58
C ILE A 81 -0.62 4.71 12.17
N LEU A 82 -1.27 5.83 12.45
CA LEU A 82 -0.74 7.15 12.16
C LEU A 82 -0.35 7.81 13.49
N PRO A 83 0.80 8.51 13.56
CA PRO A 83 1.11 9.30 14.74
C PRO A 83 0.10 10.45 14.87
N HIS A 84 -0.06 10.93 16.09
CA HIS A 84 -0.89 12.10 16.35
C HIS A 84 -0.22 13.31 15.67
N LEU A 85 -0.85 13.83 14.62
CA LEU A 85 -0.44 15.08 14.01
C LEU A 85 -0.85 16.20 14.97
N GLU A 86 0.08 16.73 15.74
CA GLU A 86 -0.15 18.02 16.36
C GLU A 86 -0.31 19.04 15.23
N GLN A 87 -1.48 19.70 15.17
CA GLN A 87 -1.67 20.82 14.24
C GLN A 87 -0.59 21.84 14.53
N GLY A 88 0.26 22.09 13.53
CA GLY A 88 1.36 23.04 13.65
C GLY A 88 0.90 24.36 14.23
N ASP A 89 1.61 24.78 15.28
CA ASP A 89 1.47 26.08 15.92
C ASP A 89 1.67 27.22 14.90
N GLN A 90 0.72 28.17 14.94
CA GLN A 90 0.86 29.60 14.63
C GLN A 90 1.25 30.01 13.20
N GLU A 91 0.24 30.15 12.35
CA GLU A 91 0.16 31.22 11.37
C GLU A 91 0.00 32.56 12.10
N ASN A 92 1.10 33.19 12.54
CA ASN A 92 1.07 34.59 12.99
C ASN A 92 2.43 35.27 12.86
N GLU A 93 2.82 35.61 11.63
CA GLU A 93 3.71 36.75 11.42
C GLU A 93 2.98 37.81 10.60
N ARG A 94 2.23 38.62 11.34
CA ARG A 94 1.64 39.87 10.87
C ARG A 94 2.70 40.71 10.19
N VAL A 95 2.44 41.04 8.92
CA VAL A 95 3.09 42.12 8.19
C VAL A 95 3.04 43.39 9.06
N SER A 96 4.20 43.84 9.51
CA SER A 96 4.37 45.15 10.14
C SER A 96 4.74 46.14 9.06
N PHE A 97 3.87 47.12 8.80
CA PHE A 97 4.19 48.36 8.07
C PHE A 97 4.55 49.44 9.07
#